data_AF-H9ZQA1-F1
#
_entry.id   AF-H9ZQA1-F1
#
_cell.length_a   1.000
_cell.length_b   1.000
_cell.length_c   1.000
_cell.angle_alpha   90.00
_cell.angle_beta   90.00
_cell.angle_gamma   90.00
#
_symmetry.space_group_name_H-M   'P 1'
#
loop_
_entity.id
_entity.type
_entity.pdbx_description
1 polymer ?
#
loop_
_entity_poly.entity_id
_entity_poly.type
_entity_poly.pdbx_seq_one_letter_code
_entity_poly.pdbx_strand_id
1 'polypeptide(L)'
;MVIAPLLGPAMALALGSALGDLDLFRKAFRTLLLGVALASGLSLALGFFLPVDPSGLAPRTRPGLEDVAVALAAGVAGALGFTTGAPAALVGVMVAVALLPPLTAAGLLSGAGYPEKAFGAVLLFAVNVASVNLAGVATFLLQRVRPRTFWEAERAARASRTALLLWGLSLALLAGLLYLAQRVLPGF
;
A
#
# COMPACT_ATOMS: atom_id res chain seq x y z
N MET A 1 -13.63 -17.42 0.56
CA MET A 1 -12.33 -16.77 0.84
C MET A 1 -12.29 -15.47 0.07
N VAL A 2 -12.26 -14.32 0.74
CA VAL A 2 -12.00 -13.04 0.07
C VAL A 2 -10.55 -13.08 -0.36
N ILE A 3 -10.31 -13.32 -1.64
CA ILE A 3 -8.97 -13.36 -2.21
C ILE A 3 -8.46 -11.92 -2.19
N ALA A 4 -7.39 -11.67 -1.45
CA ALA A 4 -6.71 -10.38 -1.41
C ALA A 4 -5.54 -10.42 -2.41
N PRO A 5 -5.76 -10.09 -3.70
CA PRO A 5 -4.75 -10.25 -4.74
C PRO A 5 -3.49 -9.40 -4.48
N LEU A 6 -3.62 -8.32 -3.72
CA LEU A 6 -2.54 -7.39 -3.42
C LEU A 6 -1.75 -7.75 -2.14
N LEU A 7 -2.28 -8.61 -1.25
CA LEU A 7 -1.58 -8.97 -0.01
C LEU A 7 -0.28 -9.72 -0.30
N GLY A 8 -0.35 -10.77 -1.12
CA GLY A 8 0.82 -11.62 -1.43
C GLY A 8 1.98 -10.81 -2.02
N PRO A 9 1.75 -10.01 -3.09
CA PRO A 9 2.77 -9.13 -3.65
C PRO A 9 3.27 -8.06 -2.67
N ALA A 10 2.41 -7.45 -1.84
CA ALA A 10 2.85 -6.46 -0.85
C ALA A 10 3.75 -7.08 0.23
N MET A 11 3.38 -8.25 0.76
CA MET A 11 4.21 -8.97 1.74
C MET A 11 5.51 -9.48 1.14
N ALA A 12 5.47 -9.97 -0.11
CA ALA A 12 6.68 -10.38 -0.83
C ALA A 12 7.62 -9.19 -1.14
N LEU A 13 7.09 -8.00 -1.39
CA LEU A 13 7.86 -6.78 -1.60
C LEU A 13 8.58 -6.36 -0.31
N ALA A 14 7.87 -6.38 0.82
CA ALA A 14 8.43 -6.11 2.13
C ALA A 14 9.46 -7.18 2.56
N LEU A 15 9.18 -8.47 2.30
CA LEU A 15 10.09 -9.56 2.61
C LEU A 15 11.35 -9.53 1.73
N GLY A 16 11.22 -9.32 0.43
CA GLY A 16 12.36 -9.16 -0.49
C GLY A 16 13.24 -7.96 -0.10
N SER A 17 12.61 -6.88 0.37
CA SER A 17 13.32 -5.72 0.94
C SER A 17 14.09 -6.07 2.22
N ALA A 18 13.47 -6.83 3.13
CA ALA A 18 14.08 -7.25 4.40
C ALA A 18 15.22 -8.28 4.20
N LEU A 19 15.08 -9.18 3.23
CA LEU A 19 16.08 -10.20 2.91
C LEU A 19 17.16 -9.71 1.93
N GLY A 20 16.98 -8.54 1.32
CA GLY A 20 17.85 -8.08 0.24
C GLY A 20 17.76 -8.92 -1.04
N ASP A 21 16.68 -9.69 -1.20
CA ASP A 21 16.38 -10.48 -2.39
C ASP A 21 15.76 -9.57 -3.46
N LEU A 22 16.63 -9.09 -4.35
CA LEU A 22 16.26 -8.21 -5.45
C LEU A 22 15.36 -8.90 -6.48
N ASP A 23 15.45 -10.21 -6.66
CA ASP A 23 14.64 -10.93 -7.62
C ASP A 23 13.21 -11.10 -7.09
N LEU A 24 13.07 -11.43 -5.81
CA LEU A 24 11.77 -11.43 -5.13
C LEU A 24 11.16 -10.03 -5.12
N PHE A 25 11.94 -9.00 -4.79
CA PHE A 25 11.48 -7.61 -4.80
C PHE A 25 10.95 -7.21 -6.19
N ARG A 26 11.70 -7.48 -7.26
CA ARG A 26 11.31 -7.13 -8.63
C ARG A 26 10.06 -7.88 -9.09
N LYS A 27 9.97 -9.18 -8.78
CA LYS A 27 8.78 -9.99 -9.10
C LYS A 27 7.56 -9.44 -8.37
N ALA A 28 7.66 -9.24 -7.06
CA ALA A 28 6.60 -8.69 -6.22
C ALA A 28 6.15 -7.30 -6.70
N PHE A 29 7.10 -6.42 -7.02
CA PHE A 29 6.83 -5.08 -7.54
C PHE A 29 6.05 -5.13 -8.87
N ARG A 30 6.48 -5.98 -9.82
CA ARG A 30 5.78 -6.15 -11.10
C ARG A 30 4.37 -6.71 -10.91
N THR A 31 4.19 -7.69 -10.04
CA THR A 31 2.86 -8.26 -9.75
C THR A 31 1.95 -7.23 -9.09
N LEU A 32 2.47 -6.43 -8.15
CA LEU A 32 1.73 -5.36 -7.51
C LEU A 32 1.34 -4.28 -8.53
N LEU A 33 2.26 -3.88 -9.41
CA LEU A 33 2.00 -2.90 -10.47
C LEU A 33 0.93 -3.40 -11.46
N LEU A 34 1.00 -4.68 -11.87
CA LEU A 34 -0.02 -5.28 -12.72
C LEU A 34 -1.39 -5.33 -12.03
N GLY A 35 -1.44 -5.72 -10.75
CA GLY A 35 -2.68 -5.73 -9.98
C GLY A 35 -3.29 -4.34 -9.83
N VAL A 36 -2.45 -3.34 -9.58
CA VAL A 36 -2.84 -1.93 -9.53
C VAL A 36 -3.38 -1.48 -10.87
N ALA A 37 -2.65 -1.70 -11.96
CA ALA A 37 -3.04 -1.31 -13.32
C ALA A 37 -4.35 -1.96 -13.78
N LEU A 38 -4.55 -3.24 -13.48
CA LEU A 38 -5.79 -3.96 -13.79
C LEU A 38 -6.97 -3.39 -12.99
N ALA A 39 -6.81 -3.22 -11.68
CA ALA A 39 -7.87 -2.69 -10.83
C ALA A 39 -8.22 -1.23 -11.18
N SER A 40 -7.21 -0.38 -11.40
CA SER A 40 -7.42 1.02 -11.81
C SER A 40 -7.98 1.12 -13.23
N GLY A 41 -7.51 0.29 -14.17
CA GLY A 41 -8.00 0.29 -15.54
C GLY A 41 -9.46 -0.16 -15.65
N LEU A 42 -9.83 -1.23 -14.93
CA LEU A 42 -11.22 -1.68 -14.87
C LEU A 42 -12.12 -0.65 -14.20
N SER A 43 -11.70 -0.08 -13.07
CA SER A 43 -12.49 0.95 -12.38
C SER A 43 -12.61 2.25 -13.20
N LEU A 44 -11.57 2.64 -13.94
CA LEU A 44 -11.63 3.76 -14.88
C LEU A 44 -12.60 3.50 -16.02
N ALA A 45 -12.54 2.33 -16.65
CA ALA A 45 -13.48 1.95 -17.70
C ALA A 45 -14.93 1.97 -17.17
N LEU A 46 -15.17 1.40 -15.99
CA LEU A 46 -16.48 1.43 -15.35
C LEU A 46 -16.94 2.86 -15.00
N GLY A 47 -16.04 3.73 -14.57
CA GLY A 47 -16.35 5.13 -14.28
C GLY A 47 -16.80 5.94 -15.50
N PHE A 48 -16.42 5.50 -16.71
CA PHE A 48 -16.88 6.12 -17.96
C PHE A 48 -18.32 5.72 -18.31
N PHE A 49 -18.72 4.49 -18.00
CA PHE A 49 -20.04 3.94 -18.37
C PHE A 49 -21.09 4.05 -17.26
N LEU A 50 -20.68 4.07 -16.00
CA LEU A 50 -21.59 4.10 -14.84
C LEU A 50 -21.77 5.53 -14.30
N PRO A 51 -22.97 5.86 -13.81
CA PRO A 51 -23.17 7.09 -13.05
C PRO A 51 -22.46 6.95 -11.69
N VAL A 52 -21.31 7.60 -11.55
CA VAL A 52 -20.55 7.64 -10.29
C VAL A 52 -21.01 8.85 -9.48
N ASP A 53 -21.54 8.59 -8.28
CA ASP A 53 -21.80 9.64 -7.31
C ASP A 53 -20.54 9.91 -6.48
N PRO A 54 -19.89 11.08 -6.64
CA PRO A 54 -18.68 11.40 -5.90
C PRO A 54 -18.94 11.67 -4.41
N SER A 55 -20.19 11.83 -3.96
CA SER A 55 -20.53 12.01 -2.54
C SER A 55 -20.38 10.71 -1.75
N GLY A 56 -20.78 9.57 -2.33
CA GLY A 56 -20.60 8.24 -1.74
C GLY A 56 -19.15 7.78 -1.65
N LEU A 57 -18.27 8.37 -2.46
CA LEU A 57 -16.82 8.10 -2.45
C LEU A 57 -16.03 9.12 -1.63
N ALA A 58 -16.66 10.16 -1.07
CA ALA A 58 -16.00 11.22 -0.32
C ALA A 58 -15.11 10.71 0.85
N PRO A 59 -15.50 9.69 1.63
CA PRO A 59 -14.63 9.17 2.69
C PRO A 59 -13.34 8.52 2.16
N ARG A 60 -13.27 8.22 0.86
CA ARG A 60 -12.13 7.56 0.20
C ARG A 60 -11.29 8.55 -0.63
N THR A 61 -11.71 9.81 -0.65
CA THR A 61 -10.99 10.92 -1.30
C THR A 61 -10.43 11.91 -0.28
N ARG A 62 -10.78 11.75 1.00
CA ARG A 62 -10.36 12.54 2.16
C ARG A 62 -9.37 11.77 3.03
N PRO A 63 -8.12 11.63 2.59
CA PRO A 63 -7.10 11.00 3.40
C PRO A 63 -6.81 11.80 4.68
N GLY A 64 -6.84 11.11 5.81
CA GLY A 64 -6.50 11.61 7.13
C GLY A 64 -5.19 11.05 7.66
N LEU A 65 -4.72 11.58 8.80
CA LEU A 65 -3.56 11.01 9.50
C LEU A 65 -3.93 9.69 10.20
N GLU A 66 -5.21 9.52 10.53
CA GLU A 66 -5.80 8.29 11.04
C GLU A 66 -5.64 7.12 10.06
N ASP A 67 -5.72 7.36 8.75
CA ASP A 67 -5.54 6.32 7.73
C ASP A 67 -4.10 5.78 7.73
N VAL A 68 -3.11 6.64 8.00
CA VAL A 68 -1.70 6.23 8.16
C VAL A 68 -1.57 5.25 9.32
N ALA A 69 -2.18 5.55 10.46
CA ALA A 69 -2.13 4.69 11.64
C ALA A 69 -2.78 3.32 11.36
N VAL A 70 -3.95 3.32 10.70
CA VAL A 70 -4.65 2.08 10.31
C VAL A 70 -3.82 1.28 9.30
N ALA A 71 -3.21 1.93 8.31
CA ALA A 71 -2.40 1.26 7.30
C ALA A 71 -1.10 0.68 7.88
N LEU A 72 -0.46 1.39 8.82
CA LEU A 72 0.69 0.87 9.57
C LEU A 72 0.29 -0.38 10.37
N ALA A 73 -0.83 -0.31 11.12
CA ALA A 73 -1.34 -1.45 11.87
C ALA A 73 -1.68 -2.65 10.97
N ALA A 74 -2.30 -2.40 9.80
CA ALA A 74 -2.59 -3.42 8.81
C ALA A 74 -1.31 -4.05 8.23
N GLY A 75 -0.24 -3.26 8.02
CA GLY A 75 1.07 -3.77 7.60
C GLY A 75 1.75 -4.64 8.65
N VAL A 76 1.69 -4.25 9.93
CA VAL A 76 2.20 -5.07 11.05
C VAL A 76 1.42 -6.38 11.15
N ALA A 77 0.09 -6.31 11.13
CA ALA A 77 -0.77 -7.50 11.12
C ALA A 77 -0.51 -8.38 9.89
N GLY A 78 -0.25 -7.75 8.74
CA GLY A 78 0.25 -8.34 7.49
C GLY A 78 1.44 -9.25 7.71
N ALA A 79 2.53 -8.66 8.20
CA ALA A 79 3.80 -9.35 8.39
C ALA A 79 3.74 -10.39 9.51
N LEU A 80 3.07 -10.09 10.63
CA LEU A 80 2.86 -11.05 11.72
C LEU A 80 2.03 -12.24 11.24
N GLY A 81 0.94 -12.00 10.52
CA GLY A 81 0.09 -13.06 10.01
C GLY A 81 0.80 -13.97 9.02
N PHE A 82 1.64 -13.40 8.16
CA PHE A 82 2.48 -14.15 7.23
C PHE A 82 3.50 -15.07 7.94
N THR A 83 4.05 -14.63 9.07
CA THR A 83 5.09 -15.35 9.82
C THR A 83 4.56 -16.32 10.87
N THR A 84 3.39 -16.03 11.45
CA THR A 84 2.76 -16.85 12.50
C THR A 84 1.84 -17.93 11.96
N GLY A 85 1.65 -18.00 10.64
CA GLY A 85 0.71 -18.92 10.02
C GLY A 85 -0.75 -18.58 10.29
N ALA A 86 -1.05 -17.32 10.63
CA ALA A 86 -2.41 -16.86 10.79
C ALA A 86 -3.18 -17.03 9.47
N PRO A 87 -4.52 -17.21 9.51
CA PRO A 87 -5.30 -17.39 8.29
C PRO A 87 -5.05 -16.25 7.31
N ALA A 88 -4.42 -16.55 6.18
CA ALA A 88 -4.08 -15.55 5.15
C ALA A 88 -5.31 -14.77 4.67
N ALA A 89 -6.51 -15.35 4.80
CA ALA A 89 -7.78 -14.68 4.53
C ALA A 89 -8.05 -13.50 5.47
N LEU A 90 -7.81 -13.63 6.79
CA LEU A 90 -8.09 -12.56 7.75
C LEU A 90 -7.15 -11.37 7.54
N VAL A 91 -5.87 -11.67 7.41
CA VAL A 91 -4.82 -10.70 7.14
C VAL A 91 -5.03 -10.03 5.77
N GLY A 92 -5.41 -10.84 4.79
CA GLY A 92 -5.68 -10.40 3.42
C GLY A 92 -6.84 -9.42 3.35
N VAL A 93 -7.91 -9.67 4.11
CA VAL A 93 -9.05 -8.75 4.19
C VAL A 93 -8.62 -7.40 4.75
N MET A 94 -7.83 -7.35 5.83
CA MET A 94 -7.39 -6.08 6.43
C MET A 94 -6.54 -5.24 5.47
N VAL A 95 -5.61 -5.86 4.75
CA VAL A 95 -4.75 -5.16 3.77
C VAL A 95 -5.53 -4.79 2.50
N ALA A 96 -6.42 -5.67 2.03
CA ALA A 96 -7.28 -5.37 0.88
C ALA A 96 -8.21 -4.19 1.16
N VAL A 97 -8.79 -4.11 2.36
CA VAL A 97 -9.65 -2.98 2.78
C VAL A 97 -8.88 -1.66 2.82
N ALA A 98 -7.60 -1.69 3.19
CA ALA A 98 -6.76 -0.48 3.19
C ALA A 98 -6.35 -0.04 1.77
N LEU A 99 -6.14 -0.97 0.83
CA LEU A 99 -5.54 -0.67 -0.47
C LEU A 99 -6.53 -0.62 -1.64
N LEU A 100 -7.45 -1.57 -1.72
CA LEU A 100 -8.30 -1.72 -2.90
C LEU A 100 -9.39 -0.63 -3.00
N PRO A 101 -10.14 -0.28 -1.94
CA PRO A 101 -11.15 0.78 -2.00
C PRO A 101 -10.63 2.13 -2.52
N PRO A 102 -9.53 2.72 -1.99
CA PRO A 102 -9.03 4.00 -2.50
C PRO A 102 -8.54 3.89 -3.94
N LEU A 103 -7.95 2.75 -4.33
CA LEU A 103 -7.54 2.52 -5.71
C LEU A 103 -8.74 2.48 -6.68
N THR A 104 -9.81 1.76 -6.30
CA THR A 104 -11.02 1.70 -7.12
C THR A 104 -11.76 3.03 -7.17
N ALA A 105 -11.77 3.79 -6.06
CA ALA A 105 -12.35 5.12 -6.01
C ALA A 105 -11.59 6.08 -6.93
N ALA A 106 -10.26 6.03 -6.92
CA ALA A 106 -9.42 6.81 -7.82
C ALA A 106 -9.72 6.53 -9.29
N GLY A 107 -9.85 5.25 -9.68
CA GLY A 107 -10.19 4.88 -11.06
C GLY A 107 -11.60 5.33 -11.46
N LEU A 108 -12.61 5.04 -10.64
CA LEU A 108 -14.00 5.44 -10.90
C LEU A 108 -14.13 6.96 -11.05
N LEU A 109 -13.54 7.75 -10.15
CA LEU A 109 -13.61 9.21 -10.19
C LEU A 109 -12.84 9.79 -11.38
N SER A 110 -11.73 9.18 -11.78
CA SER A 110 -10.99 9.56 -12.98
C SER A 110 -11.82 9.33 -14.24
N GLY A 111 -12.50 8.17 -14.33
CA GLY A 111 -13.39 7.85 -15.45
C GLY A 111 -14.65 8.72 -15.51
N ALA A 112 -15.18 9.12 -14.35
CA ALA A 112 -16.37 9.94 -14.22
C ALA A 112 -16.13 11.46 -14.37
N GLY A 113 -14.89 11.90 -14.61
CA GLY A 113 -14.57 13.31 -14.85
C GLY A 113 -14.34 14.15 -13.58
N TYR A 114 -14.02 13.54 -12.44
CA TYR A 114 -13.70 14.23 -11.18
C TYR A 114 -12.20 14.08 -10.81
N PRO A 115 -11.27 14.66 -11.58
CA PRO A 115 -9.82 14.46 -11.40
C PRO A 115 -9.31 14.99 -10.06
N GLU A 116 -9.89 16.06 -9.52
CA GLU A 116 -9.52 16.62 -8.21
C GLU A 116 -9.78 15.60 -7.09
N LYS A 117 -10.97 15.00 -7.05
CA LYS A 117 -11.33 13.99 -6.06
C LYS A 117 -10.54 12.69 -6.27
N ALA A 118 -10.29 12.32 -7.53
CA ALA A 118 -9.45 11.18 -7.86
C ALA A 118 -8.03 11.34 -7.30
N PHE A 119 -7.46 12.55 -7.33
CA PHE A 119 -6.13 12.82 -6.77
C PHE A 119 -6.06 12.51 -5.26
N GLY A 120 -7.09 12.90 -4.50
CA GLY A 120 -7.18 12.58 -3.07
C GLY A 120 -7.20 11.07 -2.80
N ALA A 121 -7.93 10.31 -3.61
CA ALA A 121 -7.97 8.85 -3.51
C ALA A 121 -6.64 8.17 -3.92
N VAL A 122 -5.96 8.68 -4.94
CA VAL A 122 -4.60 8.23 -5.32
C VAL A 122 -3.61 8.50 -4.19
N LEU A 123 -3.70 9.68 -3.57
CA LEU A 123 -2.84 10.06 -2.46
C LEU A 123 -3.06 9.15 -1.25
N LEU A 124 -4.32 8.86 -0.90
CA LEU A 124 -4.68 7.90 0.14
C LEU A 124 -4.11 6.51 -0.15
N PHE A 125 -4.26 6.03 -1.38
CA PHE A 125 -3.70 4.76 -1.82
C PHE A 125 -2.17 4.72 -1.67
N ALA A 126 -1.47 5.76 -2.13
CA ALA A 126 -0.01 5.85 -2.05
C ALA A 126 0.49 5.83 -0.60
N VAL A 127 -0.18 6.57 0.28
CA VAL A 127 0.10 6.61 1.73
C VAL A 127 -0.10 5.24 2.35
N ASN A 128 -1.17 4.54 1.99
CA ASN A 128 -1.44 3.20 2.52
C ASN A 128 -0.41 2.19 2.04
N VAL A 129 -0.01 2.22 0.77
CA VAL A 129 1.06 1.35 0.25
C VAL A 129 2.38 1.60 0.97
N ALA A 130 2.77 2.87 1.14
CA ALA A 130 4.01 3.22 1.84
C ALA A 130 3.99 2.77 3.30
N SER A 131 2.88 3.02 3.99
CA SER A 131 2.67 2.62 5.39
C SER A 131 2.72 1.10 5.57
N VAL A 132 1.99 0.35 4.75
CA VAL A 132 1.95 -1.12 4.81
C VAL A 132 3.34 -1.71 4.57
N ASN A 133 4.09 -1.19 3.59
CA ASN A 133 5.44 -1.68 3.31
C ASN A 133 6.44 -1.30 4.40
N LEU A 134 6.40 -0.06 4.91
CA LEU A 134 7.26 0.38 6.00
C LEU A 134 7.06 -0.49 7.24
N ALA A 135 5.79 -0.67 7.64
CA ALA A 135 5.41 -1.52 8.76
C ALA A 135 5.80 -2.98 8.53
N GLY A 136 5.62 -3.51 7.32
CA GLY A 136 6.00 -4.87 6.97
C GLY A 136 7.51 -5.11 7.10
N VAL A 137 8.33 -4.23 6.48
CA VAL A 137 9.80 -4.31 6.57
C VAL A 137 10.25 -4.17 8.03
N ALA A 138 9.73 -3.19 8.78
CA ALA A 138 10.06 -3.01 10.18
C ALA A 138 9.71 -4.25 11.02
N THR A 139 8.55 -4.87 10.78
CA THR A 139 8.10 -6.06 11.51
C THR A 139 8.99 -7.27 11.21
N PHE A 140 9.33 -7.52 9.95
CA PHE A 140 10.26 -8.61 9.59
C PHE A 140 11.64 -8.43 10.22
N LEU A 141 12.13 -7.18 10.31
CA LEU A 141 13.38 -6.87 10.99
C LEU A 141 13.31 -7.09 12.51
N LEU A 142 12.20 -6.69 13.14
CA LEU A 142 11.97 -6.91 14.58
C LEU A 142 11.92 -8.41 14.90
N GLN A 143 11.33 -9.21 14.02
CA GLN A 143 11.32 -10.67 14.12
C GLN A 143 12.68 -11.33 13.82
N ARG A 144 13.70 -10.53 13.46
CA ARG A 144 15.04 -11.00 13.07
C ARG A 144 15.02 -12.00 11.92
N VAL A 145 14.11 -11.82 10.97
CA VAL A 145 14.12 -12.58 9.71
C VAL A 145 15.42 -12.22 8.98
N ARG A 146 16.38 -13.16 8.94
CA ARG A 146 17.69 -12.99 8.32
C ARG A 146 17.96 -14.07 7.27
N PRO A 147 18.73 -13.76 6.22
CA PRO A 147 19.21 -14.79 5.30
C PRO A 147 20.05 -15.83 6.04
N ARG A 148 20.02 -17.08 5.58
CA ARG A 148 20.77 -18.20 6.20
C ARG A 148 22.28 -18.11 5.93
N THR A 149 22.71 -17.34 4.95
CA THR A 149 24.10 -17.23 4.48
C THR A 149 24.77 -15.95 4.98
N PHE A 150 25.97 -16.09 5.57
CA PHE A 150 26.72 -15.00 6.21
C PHE A 150 27.09 -13.86 5.22
N TRP A 151 27.35 -14.20 3.95
CA TRP A 151 27.63 -13.24 2.87
C TRP A 151 26.41 -12.43 2.43
N GLU A 152 25.20 -12.95 2.62
CA GLU A 152 23.95 -12.24 2.31
C GLU A 152 23.49 -11.37 3.47
N ALA A 153 23.92 -11.64 4.71
CA ALA A 153 23.48 -10.90 5.89
C ALA A 153 23.82 -9.39 5.81
N GLU A 154 24.99 -9.04 5.29
CA GLU A 154 25.44 -7.65 5.17
C GLU A 154 24.80 -6.92 3.98
N ARG A 155 24.38 -7.68 2.96
CA ARG A 155 23.59 -7.18 1.83
C ARG A 155 22.13 -6.98 2.22
N ALA A 156 21.57 -7.92 2.98
CA ALA A 156 20.23 -7.85 3.55
C ALA A 156 20.10 -6.70 4.55
N ALA A 157 21.09 -6.50 5.42
CA ALA A 157 21.10 -5.38 6.36
C ALA A 157 21.12 -4.02 5.64
N ARG A 158 21.95 -3.87 4.59
CA ARG A 158 21.98 -2.67 3.75
C ARG A 158 20.66 -2.47 3.01
N ALA A 159 20.15 -3.51 2.34
CA ALA A 159 18.90 -3.45 1.60
C ALA A 159 17.71 -3.08 2.50
N SER A 160 17.63 -3.69 3.68
CA SER A 160 16.62 -3.40 4.69
C SER A 160 16.68 -1.95 5.17
N ARG A 161 17.88 -1.45 5.46
CA ARG A 161 18.08 -0.07 5.90
C ARG A 161 17.72 0.92 4.81
N THR A 162 18.12 0.65 3.57
CA THR A 162 17.72 1.45 2.41
C THR A 162 16.21 1.40 2.19
N ALA A 163 15.57 0.24 2.31
CA ALA A 163 14.13 0.11 2.18
C ALA A 163 13.37 0.88 3.28
N LEU A 164 13.82 0.80 4.54
CA LEU A 164 13.26 1.60 5.63
C LEU A 164 13.41 3.11 5.37
N LEU A 165 14.58 3.55 4.90
CA LEU A 165 14.80 4.95 4.55
C LEU A 165 13.91 5.39 3.39
N LEU A 166 13.81 4.58 2.33
CA LEU A 166 12.98 4.90 1.16
C LEU A 166 11.50 4.95 1.50
N TRP A 167 10.98 3.94 2.22
CA TRP A 167 9.58 3.90 2.63
C TRP A 167 9.27 4.94 3.72
N GLY A 168 10.21 5.23 4.60
CA GLY A 168 10.07 6.28 5.61
C GLY A 168 10.07 7.68 4.99
N LEU A 169 10.97 7.95 4.04
CA LEU A 169 11.01 9.22 3.31
C LEU A 169 9.79 9.39 2.42
N SER A 170 9.34 8.33 1.72
CA SER A 170 8.13 8.39 0.91
C SER A 170 6.90 8.64 1.78
N LEU A 171 6.77 7.97 2.93
CA LEU A 171 5.69 8.22 3.87
C LEU A 171 5.73 9.65 4.42
N ALA A 172 6.91 10.16 4.80
CA ALA A 172 7.05 11.53 5.30
C ALA A 172 6.68 12.57 4.23
N LEU A 173 7.12 12.36 2.99
CA LEU A 173 6.77 13.23 1.85
C LEU A 173 5.26 13.20 1.59
N LEU A 174 4.66 12.01 1.54
CA LEU A 174 3.23 11.82 1.28
C LEU A 174 2.36 12.37 2.41
N ALA A 175 2.77 12.19 3.67
CA ALA A 175 2.09 12.75 4.84
C ALA A 175 2.22 14.28 4.88
N GLY A 176 3.37 14.83 4.48
CA GLY A 176 3.55 16.27 4.32
C GLY A 176 2.65 16.84 3.21
N LEU A 177 2.56 16.12 2.09
CA LEU A 177 1.69 16.49 0.97
C LEU A 177 0.20 16.39 1.36
N LEU A 178 -0.17 15.38 2.16
CA LEU A 178 -1.50 15.28 2.77
C LEU A 178 -1.82 16.48 3.64
N TYR A 179 -0.93 16.81 4.55
CA TYR A 179 -1.11 17.93 5.48
C TYR A 179 -1.25 19.27 4.72
N LEU A 180 -0.45 19.46 3.67
CA LEU A 180 -0.55 20.62 2.79
C LEU A 180 -1.86 20.64 2.00
N ALA A 181 -2.26 19.50 1.41
CA ALA A 181 -3.50 19.39 0.65
C ALA A 181 -4.73 19.71 1.52
N GLN A 182 -4.78 19.22 2.76
CA GLN A 182 -5.83 19.52 3.72
C GLN A 182 -5.89 21.01 4.10
N ARG A 183 -4.74 21.71 4.17
CA ARG A 183 -4.69 23.14 4.47
C ARG A 183 -5.09 24.03 3.30
N VAL A 184 -4.71 23.66 2.08
CA VAL A 184 -4.90 24.50 0.89
C VAL A 184 -6.28 24.29 0.27
N LEU A 185 -6.86 23.08 0.39
CA LEU A 185 -8.15 22.73 -0.19
C LEU A 185 -9.11 22.24 0.90
N PRO A 186 -9.78 23.15 1.63
CA PRO A 186 -10.70 22.79 2.73
C PRO A 186 -11.98 22.05 2.30
N GLY A 187 -12.12 21.75 0.99
CA GLY A 187 -13.21 20.94 0.42
C GLY A 187 -12.78 19.57 -0.12
N PHE A 188 -11.46 19.27 -0.10
CA PHE A 188 -10.98 17.92 -0.38
C PHE A 188 -11.57 16.96 0.63
#